data_AF-A0AAV2JHS8-F1
#
_entry.id   AF-A0AAV2JHS8-F1
#
_cell.length_a   1.000
_cell.length_b   1.000
_cell.length_c   1.000
_cell.angle_alpha   90.00
_cell.angle_beta   90.00
_cell.angle_gamma   90.00
#
_symmetry.space_group_name_H-M   'P 1'
#
loop_
_entity.id
_entity.type
_entity.pdbx_description
1 polymer ?
#
loop_
_entity_poly.entity_id
_entity_poly.type
_entity_poly.pdbx_seq_one_letter_code
_entity_poly.pdbx_strand_id
1 'polypeptide(L)'
;MAVNIPGVISMVFFYLVVLGTGIWASLRSRREQKRQGASEIEMTLLGNRKIKLVVGVFTMTATWVGGAFLVGTTEMVYTPSMGLTRVIIMLLAYAVSFILCGFVFAKPMRELKCVTMMDPFKRRYGGGFSAVMCMASVCSDVLWMATTLVGLVTHTLHHTASQHQNLCEALQG
;
A
#
# COMPACT_ATOMS: atom_id res chain seq x y z
N MET A 1 -10.32 -29.01 -16.00
CA MET A 1 -9.64 -27.77 -15.57
C MET A 1 -8.93 -27.16 -16.77
N ALA A 2 -9.62 -26.34 -17.58
CA ALA A 2 -8.94 -25.64 -18.67
C ALA A 2 -8.12 -24.50 -18.06
N VAL A 3 -6.80 -24.63 -18.05
CA VAL A 3 -5.91 -23.55 -17.61
C VAL A 3 -6.17 -22.38 -18.55
N ASN A 4 -6.57 -21.22 -18.02
CA ASN A 4 -6.80 -20.04 -18.84
C ASN A 4 -5.44 -19.48 -19.29
N ILE A 5 -4.90 -20.06 -20.36
CA ILE A 5 -3.61 -19.70 -20.98
C ILE A 5 -3.45 -18.17 -21.13
N PRO A 6 -4.45 -17.40 -21.62
CA PRO A 6 -4.29 -15.94 -21.71
C PRO A 6 -4.17 -15.24 -20.35
N GLY A 7 -4.83 -15.76 -19.30
CA GLY A 7 -4.74 -15.20 -17.95
C GLY A 7 -3.36 -15.41 -17.32
N VAL A 8 -2.79 -16.61 -17.50
CA VAL A 8 -1.45 -16.94 -16.99
C VAL A 8 -0.39 -16.09 -17.71
N ILE A 9 -0.49 -15.94 -19.03
CA ILE A 9 0.43 -15.10 -19.81
C ILE A 9 0.37 -13.64 -19.33
N SER A 10 -0.83 -13.10 -19.10
CA SER A 10 -1.02 -11.75 -18.58
C SER A 10 -0.36 -11.54 -17.20
N MET A 11 -0.54 -12.49 -16.28
CA MET A 11 0.09 -12.42 -14.95
C MET A 11 1.61 -12.44 -15.01
N VAL A 12 2.19 -13.38 -15.79
CA VAL A 12 3.64 -13.48 -15.94
C VAL A 12 4.22 -12.19 -16.53
N PHE A 13 3.59 -11.65 -17.58
CA PHE A 13 4.00 -10.39 -18.18
C PHE A 13 3.95 -9.22 -17.18
N PHE A 14 2.86 -9.11 -16.42
CA PHE A 14 2.71 -8.08 -15.40
C PHE A 14 3.82 -8.14 -14.34
N TYR A 15 4.12 -9.32 -13.81
CA TYR A 15 5.20 -9.50 -12.83
C TYR A 15 6.58 -9.15 -13.40
N LEU A 16 6.85 -9.49 -14.67
CA LEU A 16 8.10 -9.12 -15.33
C LEU A 16 8.25 -7.60 -15.47
N VAL A 17 7.17 -6.88 -15.78
CA VAL A 17 7.19 -5.41 -15.84
C VAL A 17 7.41 -4.79 -14.46
N VAL A 18 6.73 -5.29 -13.41
CA VAL A 18 6.93 -4.82 -12.03
C VAL A 18 8.35 -5.07 -11.55
N LEU A 19 8.89 -6.28 -11.76
CA LEU A 19 10.28 -6.59 -11.41
C LEU A 19 11.27 -5.78 -12.23
N GLY A 20 11.02 -5.64 -13.54
CA GLY A 20 11.87 -4.86 -14.44
C GLY A 20 11.95 -3.39 -14.05
N THR A 21 10.80 -2.76 -13.75
CA THR A 21 10.74 -1.37 -13.27
C THR A 21 11.42 -1.21 -11.91
N GLY A 22 11.26 -2.17 -10.99
CA GLY A 22 11.96 -2.16 -9.70
C GLY A 22 13.48 -2.24 -9.84
N ILE A 23 13.96 -3.17 -10.67
CA ILE A 23 15.40 -3.31 -10.97
C ILE A 23 15.93 -2.07 -11.67
N TRP A 24 15.22 -1.54 -12.67
CA TRP A 24 15.62 -0.33 -13.39
C TRP A 24 15.69 0.89 -12.47
N ALA A 25 14.69 1.07 -11.58
CA ALA A 25 14.68 2.14 -10.59
C ALA A 25 15.84 2.00 -9.59
N SER A 26 16.11 0.79 -9.11
CA SER A 26 17.23 0.51 -8.20
C SER A 26 18.59 0.78 -8.85
N LEU A 27 18.78 0.32 -10.09
CA LEU A 27 20.01 0.57 -10.86
C LEU A 27 20.16 2.05 -11.21
N ARG A 28 19.08 2.75 -11.52
CA ARG A 28 19.10 4.20 -11.79
C ARG A 28 19.48 4.99 -10.54
N SER A 29 18.91 4.64 -9.38
CA SER A 29 19.28 5.23 -8.09
C SER A 29 20.77 5.06 -7.80
N ARG A 30 21.32 3.84 -7.96
CA ARG A 30 22.76 3.56 -7.78
C ARG A 30 23.66 4.29 -8.77
N ARG A 31 23.21 4.49 -10.03
CA ARG A 31 23.97 5.24 -11.04
C ARG A 31 24.03 6.73 -10.74
N GLU A 32 22.93 7.31 -10.28
CA GLU A 32 22.89 8.71 -9.85
C GLU A 32 23.70 8.91 -8.56
N GLN A 33 23.71 7.92 -7.65
CA GLN A 33 24.53 7.91 -6.42
C GLN A 33 26.04 8.01 -6.70
N LYS A 34 26.55 7.23 -7.66
CA LYS A 34 27.96 7.28 -8.07
C LYS A 34 28.38 8.61 -8.72
N ARG A 35 27.42 9.39 -9.21
CA ARG A 35 27.68 10.62 -9.97
C ARG A 35 27.68 11.89 -9.11
N GLN A 36 27.09 11.86 -7.90
CA GLN A 36 26.90 13.05 -7.07
C GLN A 36 27.60 13.06 -5.70
N GLY A 37 28.23 11.97 -5.25
CA GLY A 37 29.03 11.98 -4.01
C GLY A 37 28.27 12.45 -2.76
N ALA A 38 26.93 12.40 -2.79
CA ALA A 38 26.05 12.86 -1.71
C ALA A 38 25.77 11.72 -0.73
N SER A 39 25.57 12.07 0.55
CA SER A 39 25.42 11.15 1.66
C SER A 39 24.35 10.07 1.39
N GLU A 40 24.75 8.83 1.62
CA GLU A 40 24.02 7.58 1.33
C GLU A 40 22.57 7.56 1.86
N ILE A 41 22.29 8.36 2.89
CA ILE A 41 21.04 8.38 3.65
C ILE A 41 20.03 9.38 3.05
N GLU A 42 20.47 10.57 2.60
CA GLU A 42 19.57 11.59 2.07
C GLU A 42 19.03 11.22 0.69
N MET A 43 19.82 10.51 -0.11
CA MET A 43 19.43 10.10 -1.46
C MET A 43 18.47 8.91 -1.44
N THR A 44 18.67 7.97 -0.50
CA THR A 44 17.84 6.76 -0.36
C THR A 44 16.53 7.05 0.36
N LEU A 45 16.50 7.97 1.33
CA LEU A 45 15.29 8.29 2.11
C LEU A 45 14.53 9.53 1.61
N LEU A 46 15.22 10.53 1.06
CA LEU A 46 14.61 11.81 0.69
C LEU A 46 14.45 12.01 -0.83
N GLY A 47 14.92 11.06 -1.65
CA GLY A 47 14.83 11.13 -3.11
C GLY A 47 15.43 12.43 -3.67
N ASN A 48 16.57 12.85 -3.11
CA ASN A 48 17.29 14.05 -3.52
C ASN A 48 16.49 15.37 -3.41
N ARG A 49 15.45 15.44 -2.56
CA ARG A 49 14.62 16.67 -2.37
C ARG A 49 13.96 17.23 -3.64
N LYS A 50 14.10 16.54 -4.78
CA LYS A 50 13.59 16.90 -6.10
C LYS A 50 12.56 15.91 -6.63
N ILE A 51 12.09 14.99 -5.79
CA ILE A 51 10.90 14.19 -6.13
C ILE A 51 9.74 15.14 -6.38
N LYS A 52 9.19 15.06 -7.59
CA LYS A 52 8.00 15.83 -7.98
C LYS A 52 6.85 15.41 -7.08
N LEU A 53 6.08 16.37 -6.56
CA LEU A 53 4.89 16.12 -5.73
C LEU A 53 3.95 15.09 -6.37
N VAL A 54 3.86 15.08 -7.70
CA VAL A 54 3.06 14.10 -8.47
C VAL A 54 3.47 12.65 -8.18
N VAL A 55 4.78 12.36 -8.14
CA VAL A 55 5.28 11.00 -7.82
C VAL A 55 4.99 10.66 -6.36
N GLY A 56 5.06 11.65 -5.46
CA GLY A 56 4.68 11.49 -4.06
C GLY A 56 3.20 11.16 -3.87
N VAL A 57 2.31 11.84 -4.58
CA VAL A 57 0.86 11.56 -4.57
C VAL A 57 0.59 10.17 -5.10
N PHE A 58 1.17 9.81 -6.25
CA PHE A 58 0.97 8.49 -6.84
C PHE A 58 1.45 7.36 -5.91
N THR A 59 2.62 7.54 -5.28
CA THR A 59 3.16 6.55 -4.33
C THR A 59 2.29 6.44 -3.09
N MET A 60 1.81 7.57 -2.53
CA MET A 60 0.92 7.55 -1.37
C MET A 60 -0.40 6.83 -1.69
N THR A 61 -1.01 7.11 -2.85
CA THR A 61 -2.22 6.42 -3.29
C THR A 61 -1.97 4.92 -3.49
N ALA A 62 -0.83 4.53 -4.07
CA ALA A 62 -0.47 3.13 -4.27
C ALA A 62 -0.31 2.35 -2.95
N THR A 63 0.10 3.01 -1.86
CA THR A 63 0.18 2.37 -0.53
C THR A 63 -1.19 2.03 0.05
N TRP A 64 -2.20 2.87 -0.20
CA TRP A 64 -3.53 2.73 0.43
C TRP A 64 -4.52 1.95 -0.42
N VAL A 65 -4.44 2.08 -1.74
CA VAL A 65 -5.33 1.38 -2.67
C VAL A 65 -4.75 -0.01 -2.95
N GLY A 66 -5.09 -0.97 -2.08
CA GLY A 66 -4.64 -2.36 -2.15
C GLY A 66 -5.78 -3.39 -2.19
N GLY A 67 -5.42 -4.67 -2.15
CA GLY A 67 -6.38 -5.78 -2.21
C GLY A 67 -7.39 -5.78 -1.05
N ALA A 68 -6.94 -5.49 0.18
CA ALA A 68 -7.84 -5.38 1.34
C ALA A 68 -8.86 -4.25 1.20
N PHE A 69 -8.45 -3.10 0.64
CA PHE A 69 -9.34 -1.97 0.40
C PHE A 69 -10.40 -2.32 -0.66
N LEU A 70 -10.00 -3.00 -1.74
CA LEU A 70 -10.93 -3.44 -2.78
C LEU A 70 -11.93 -4.46 -2.25
N VAL A 71 -11.48 -5.53 -1.58
CA VAL A 71 -12.36 -6.55 -1.01
C VAL A 71 -13.31 -5.92 0.02
N GLY A 72 -12.79 -5.11 0.95
CA GLY A 72 -13.62 -4.46 1.97
C GLY A 72 -14.65 -3.50 1.38
N THR A 73 -14.30 -2.71 0.35
CA THR A 73 -15.28 -1.84 -0.31
C THR A 73 -16.34 -2.64 -1.05
N THR A 74 -15.98 -3.75 -1.71
CA THR A 74 -16.97 -4.62 -2.33
C THR A 74 -17.93 -5.25 -1.32
N GLU A 75 -17.44 -5.79 -0.20
CA GLU A 75 -18.29 -6.35 0.86
C GLU A 75 -19.25 -5.31 1.45
N MET A 76 -18.77 -4.08 1.66
CA MET A 76 -19.62 -2.98 2.09
C MET A 76 -20.73 -2.69 1.09
N VAL A 77 -20.41 -2.55 -0.21
CA VAL A 77 -21.42 -2.30 -1.25
C VAL A 77 -22.44 -3.43 -1.37
N TYR A 78 -22.00 -4.69 -1.24
CA TYR A 78 -22.86 -5.86 -1.33
C TYR A 78 -23.81 -6.01 -0.12
N THR A 79 -23.46 -5.44 1.03
CA THR A 79 -24.29 -5.52 2.22
C THR A 79 -25.42 -4.48 2.16
N PRO A 80 -26.70 -4.88 2.11
CA PRO A 80 -27.83 -3.96 1.91
C PRO A 80 -28.01 -2.95 3.05
N SER A 81 -27.47 -3.20 4.25
CA SER A 81 -27.48 -2.28 5.39
C SER A 81 -26.37 -1.20 5.36
N MET A 82 -25.37 -1.38 4.48
CA MET A 82 -24.17 -0.54 4.34
C MET A 82 -24.03 -0.10 2.87
N GLY A 83 -25.06 0.51 2.29
CA GLY A 83 -25.08 0.84 0.86
C GLY A 83 -23.98 1.81 0.37
N LEU A 84 -24.02 2.08 -0.95
CA LEU A 84 -23.05 2.92 -1.71
C LEU A 84 -22.70 4.24 -1.02
N THR A 85 -23.68 4.87 -0.34
CA THR A 85 -23.51 6.13 0.38
C THR A 85 -22.42 6.05 1.45
N ARG A 86 -22.28 4.94 2.19
CA ARG A 86 -21.24 4.82 3.22
C ARG A 86 -19.85 4.71 2.62
N VAL A 87 -19.72 4.02 1.49
CA VAL A 87 -18.43 3.89 0.78
C VAL A 87 -17.96 5.26 0.28
N ILE A 88 -18.87 6.04 -0.32
CA ILE A 88 -18.56 7.40 -0.78
C ILE A 88 -18.15 8.29 0.40
N ILE A 89 -18.89 8.27 1.51
CA ILE A 89 -18.55 9.05 2.71
C ILE A 89 -17.17 8.65 3.26
N MET A 90 -16.86 7.35 3.29
CA MET A 90 -15.57 6.87 3.78
C MET A 90 -14.42 7.34 2.89
N LEU A 91 -14.56 7.25 1.56
CA LEU A 91 -13.55 7.76 0.62
C LEU A 91 -13.34 9.26 0.77
N LEU A 92 -14.43 10.03 0.93
CA LEU A 92 -14.37 11.48 1.13
C LEU A 92 -13.68 11.83 2.45
N ALA A 93 -13.99 11.12 3.53
CA ALA A 93 -13.35 11.29 4.82
C ALA A 93 -11.83 11.04 4.71
N TYR A 94 -11.41 9.95 4.07
CA TYR A 94 -9.99 9.66 3.83
C TYR A 94 -9.30 10.76 3.03
N ALA A 95 -9.90 11.23 1.94
CA ALA A 95 -9.33 12.29 1.11
C ALA A 95 -9.12 13.59 1.92
N VAL A 96 -10.12 13.99 2.72
CA VAL A 96 -10.03 15.18 3.58
C VAL A 96 -8.95 14.99 4.66
N SER A 97 -8.86 13.81 5.28
CA SER A 97 -7.81 13.51 6.25
C SER A 97 -6.41 13.58 5.65
N PHE A 98 -6.21 13.10 4.42
CA PHE A 98 -4.92 13.23 3.73
C PHE A 98 -4.55 14.68 3.45
N ILE A 99 -5.51 15.50 3.01
CA ILE A 99 -5.28 16.92 2.74
C ILE A 99 -4.93 17.66 4.03
N LEU A 100 -5.68 17.43 5.11
CA LEU A 100 -5.42 18.03 6.42
C LEU A 100 -4.06 17.60 6.97
N CYS A 101 -3.73 16.31 6.92
CA CYS A 101 -2.45 15.79 7.35
C CYS A 101 -1.30 16.40 6.53
N GLY A 102 -1.44 16.46 5.21
CA GLY A 102 -0.48 17.09 4.33
C GLY A 102 -0.24 18.56 4.67
N PHE A 103 -1.29 19.34 4.93
CA PHE A 103 -1.16 20.75 5.25
C PHE A 103 -0.49 21.00 6.62
N VAL A 104 -0.87 20.23 7.63
CA VAL A 104 -0.35 20.37 9.00
C VAL A 104 1.10 19.90 9.12
N PHE A 105 1.45 18.78 8.50
CA PHE A 105 2.77 18.14 8.69
C PHE A 105 3.81 18.55 7.64
N ALA A 106 3.43 19.03 6.44
CA ALA A 106 4.41 19.34 5.40
C ALA A 106 5.33 20.51 5.75
N LYS A 107 4.83 21.56 6.43
CA LYS A 107 5.65 22.70 6.86
C LYS A 107 6.69 22.33 7.93
N PRO A 108 6.30 21.78 9.10
CA PRO A 108 7.26 21.46 10.16
C PRO A 108 8.30 20.43 9.69
N MET A 109 7.89 19.45 8.87
CA MET A 109 8.81 18.43 8.37
C MET A 109 9.86 19.00 7.38
N ARG A 110 9.52 20.05 6.63
CA ARG A 110 10.46 20.73 5.71
C ARG A 110 11.46 21.63 6.45
N GLU A 111 11.02 22.33 7.48
CA GLU A 111 11.85 23.24 8.27
C GLU A 111 12.88 22.49 9.14
N LEU A 112 12.48 21.36 9.72
CA LEU A 112 13.34 20.57 10.62
C LEU A 112 14.33 19.64 9.90
N LYS A 113 14.30 19.58 8.55
CA LYS A 113 15.09 18.64 7.72
C LYS A 113 15.07 17.20 8.26
N CYS A 114 13.90 16.78 8.77
CA CYS A 114 13.74 15.43 9.32
C CYS A 114 13.91 14.38 8.23
N VAL A 115 14.55 13.26 8.60
CA VAL A 115 14.77 12.13 7.70
C VAL A 115 13.75 11.03 8.00
N THR A 116 13.24 10.97 9.24
CA THR A 116 12.16 10.07 9.65
C THR A 116 10.93 10.85 10.11
N MET A 117 9.74 10.28 9.90
CA MET A 117 8.48 10.85 10.41
C MET A 117 8.46 10.94 11.95
N MET A 118 9.31 10.16 12.61
CA MET A 118 9.41 10.05 14.06
C MET A 118 10.32 11.14 14.69
N ASP A 119 11.25 11.72 13.91
CA ASP A 119 12.20 12.74 14.36
C ASP A 119 11.53 13.96 15.06
N PRO A 120 10.44 14.58 14.52
CA PRO A 120 9.80 15.71 15.19
C PRO A 120 9.16 15.31 16.52
N PHE A 121 8.63 14.08 16.63
CA PHE A 121 8.03 13.56 17.85
C PHE A 121 9.08 13.22 18.90
N LYS A 122 10.21 12.64 18.50
CA LYS A 122 11.34 12.35 19.39
C LYS A 122 11.92 13.63 20.01
N ARG A 123 11.98 14.73 19.23
CA ARG A 123 12.48 16.03 19.73
C ARG A 123 11.49 16.73 20.67
N ARG A 124 10.18 16.54 20.49
CA ARG A 124 9.15 17.22 21.31
C ARG A 124 8.72 16.43 22.55
N TYR A 125 8.65 15.10 22.46
CA TYR A 125 8.10 14.20 23.50
C TYR A 125 9.11 13.22 24.08
N GLY A 126 10.37 13.25 23.62
CA GLY A 126 11.44 12.37 24.11
C GLY A 126 11.40 10.96 23.49
N GLY A 127 12.36 10.12 23.89
CA GLY A 127 12.60 8.80 23.28
C GLY A 127 11.54 7.75 23.61
N GLY A 128 10.97 7.75 24.82
CA GLY A 128 10.01 6.74 25.27
C GLY A 128 8.69 6.79 24.50
N PHE A 129 8.13 7.99 24.32
CA PHE A 129 6.90 8.19 23.57
C PHE A 129 7.04 7.82 22.08
N SER A 130 8.19 8.17 21.49
CA SER A 130 8.53 7.79 20.12
C SER A 130 8.63 6.26 19.94
N ALA A 131 9.12 5.52 20.94
CA ALA A 131 9.19 4.06 20.88
C ALA A 131 7.80 3.42 20.92
N VAL A 132 6.89 3.92 21.77
CA VAL A 132 5.50 3.43 21.85
C VAL A 132 4.76 3.64 20.53
N MET A 133 4.88 4.83 19.92
CA MET A 133 4.30 5.11 18.61
C MET A 133 4.86 4.20 17.51
N CYS A 134 6.16 3.91 17.56
CA CYS A 134 6.79 3.00 16.61
C CYS A 134 6.22 1.58 16.75
N MET A 135 6.12 1.05 17.98
CA MET A 135 5.53 -0.26 18.22
C MET A 135 4.08 -0.33 17.74
N ALA A 136 3.27 0.70 18.03
CA ALA A 136 1.89 0.76 17.56
C ALA A 136 1.79 0.76 16.03
N SER A 137 2.68 1.50 15.34
CA SER A 137 2.73 1.51 13.88
C SER A 137 3.07 0.12 13.33
N VAL A 138 4.10 -0.54 13.88
CA VAL A 138 4.50 -1.88 13.45
C VAL A 138 3.35 -2.89 13.64
N CYS A 139 2.67 -2.84 14.78
CA CYS A 139 1.50 -3.70 15.03
C CYS A 139 0.38 -3.43 13.99
N SER A 140 0.11 -2.17 13.67
CA SER A 140 -0.88 -1.80 12.65
C SER A 140 -0.49 -2.31 11.27
N ASP A 141 0.78 -2.21 10.88
CA ASP A 141 1.28 -2.69 9.59
C ASP A 141 1.18 -4.22 9.49
N VAL A 142 1.47 -4.96 10.58
CA VAL A 142 1.30 -6.41 10.63
C VAL A 142 -0.17 -6.80 10.46
N LEU A 143 -1.08 -6.09 11.13
CA LEU A 143 -2.52 -6.30 10.96
C LEU A 143 -2.96 -6.01 9.52
N TRP A 144 -2.42 -4.98 8.88
CA TRP A 144 -2.72 -4.64 7.48
C TRP A 144 -2.24 -5.70 6.48
N MET A 145 -1.06 -6.29 6.73
CA MET A 145 -0.57 -7.41 5.92
C MET A 145 -1.44 -8.66 6.12
N ALA A 146 -1.86 -8.93 7.36
CA ALA A 146 -2.74 -10.03 7.67
C ALA A 146 -4.11 -9.90 6.97
N THR A 147 -4.73 -8.71 6.99
CA THR A 147 -6.02 -8.49 6.29
C THR A 147 -5.88 -8.63 4.78
N THR A 148 -4.77 -8.17 4.21
CA THR A 148 -4.49 -8.34 2.77
C THR A 148 -4.32 -9.81 2.39
N LEU A 149 -3.63 -10.58 3.23
CA LEU A 149 -3.46 -12.02 3.03
C LEU A 149 -4.80 -12.77 3.16
N VAL A 150 -5.62 -12.42 4.16
CA VAL A 150 -6.97 -12.98 4.31
C VAL A 150 -7.83 -12.67 3.10
N GLY A 151 -7.82 -11.42 2.58
CA GLY A 151 -8.55 -11.06 1.37
C GLY A 151 -8.17 -11.91 0.16
N LEU A 152 -6.88 -12.27 0.02
CA LEU A 152 -6.41 -13.17 -1.03
C LEU A 152 -6.86 -14.62 -0.80
N VAL A 153 -6.73 -15.12 0.42
CA VAL A 153 -7.03 -16.51 0.79
C VAL A 153 -8.54 -16.78 0.71
N THR A 154 -9.39 -15.88 1.18
CA THR A 154 -10.85 -16.03 1.09
C THR A 154 -11.33 -16.17 -0.36
N HIS A 155 -10.70 -15.44 -1.30
CA HIS A 155 -11.00 -15.59 -2.72
C HIS A 155 -10.62 -16.98 -3.25
N THR A 156 -9.47 -17.52 -2.84
CA THR A 156 -9.08 -18.90 -3.22
C THR A 156 -9.98 -19.96 -2.59
N LEU A 157 -10.37 -19.78 -1.32
CA LEU A 157 -11.25 -20.73 -0.61
C LEU A 157 -12.65 -20.76 -1.20
N HIS A 158 -13.23 -19.61 -1.54
CA HIS A 158 -14.52 -19.53 -2.22
C HIS A 158 -14.46 -20.19 -3.61
N HIS A 159 -13.33 -20.09 -4.31
CA HIS A 159 -13.12 -20.71 -5.62
C HIS A 159 -12.92 -22.24 -5.53
N THR A 160 -12.29 -22.75 -4.45
CA THR A 160 -12.22 -24.20 -4.17
C THR A 160 -13.54 -24.76 -3.65
N ALA A 161 -14.28 -24.02 -2.82
CA ALA A 161 -15.59 -24.43 -2.32
C ALA A 161 -16.63 -24.48 -3.44
N SER A 162 -16.64 -23.49 -4.34
CA SER A 162 -17.50 -23.50 -5.53
C SER A 162 -17.14 -24.61 -6.50
N GLN A 163 -15.84 -24.93 -6.67
CA GLN A 163 -15.43 -26.10 -7.44
C GLN A 163 -15.84 -27.42 -6.81
N HIS A 164 -15.77 -27.54 -5.49
CA HIS A 164 -16.17 -28.76 -4.79
C HIS A 164 -17.68 -28.99 -4.89
N GLN A 165 -18.49 -27.92 -4.82
CA GLN A 165 -19.94 -28.00 -4.98
C GLN A 165 -20.35 -28.36 -6.42
N ASN A 166 -19.72 -27.75 -7.42
CA ASN A 166 -19.93 -28.09 -8.84
C ASN A 166 -19.47 -29.54 -9.16
N LEU A 167 -18.45 -30.06 -8.47
CA LEU A 167 -18.03 -31.47 -8.63
C LEU A 167 -19.03 -32.45 -7.99
N CYS A 168 -19.61 -32.10 -6.84
CA CYS A 168 -20.64 -32.90 -6.18
C CYS A 168 -21.94 -32.95 -7.00
N GLU A 169 -22.38 -31.83 -7.57
CA GLU A 169 -23.56 -31.81 -8.46
C GLU A 169 -23.33 -32.62 -9.75
N ALA A 170 -22.12 -32.58 -10.32
CA ALA A 170 -21.76 -33.37 -11.50
C ALA A 170 -21.61 -34.88 -11.25
N LEU A 171 -21.52 -35.33 -9.99
CA LEU A 171 -21.46 -36.75 -9.60
C LEU A 171 -22.82 -37.32 -9.19
N GLN A 172 -23.86 -36.48 -9.05
CA GLN A 172 -25.22 -36.89 -8.66
C GLN A 172 -26.22 -36.89 -9.84
N GLY A 173 -25.79 -36.57 -11.06
CA GLY A 173 -26.58 -36.69 -12.30
C GLY A 173 -26.03 -37.76 -13.22
#